data_AF-A0A3D5KRS6-F1
#
_entry.id   AF-A0A3D5KRS6-F1
#
_cell.length_a   1.000
_cell.length_b   1.000
_cell.length_c   1.000
_cell.angle_alpha   90.00
_cell.angle_beta   90.00
_cell.angle_gamma   90.00
#
_symmetry.space_group_name_H-M   'P 1'
#
loop_
_entity.id
_entity.type
_entity.pdbx_description
1 polymer ?
#
loop_
_entity_poly.entity_id
_entity_poly.type
_entity_poly.pdbx_seq_one_letter_code
_entity_poly.pdbx_strand_id
1 'polypeptide(L)'
;MNNNIEGYRMSLESGRKLGLIASLITVILPIAAVIGVVSLIISTIFSAATGTVPSSFFGLSTGFTAFLIIVGAIGVIGFILFMVAMYRLSHYYNEPRIFKNVLYAFIISIISGVTIIILEFTVFASFLSGISQPGTPATAAPFTQFLLTYLVVLGVSIVFGIVNAVLYMRAFNKLGEKSGVDTFKTVGLLYLIGVLLTVVLIGGLLVWIAWIFAAIAFNRLKPTTAAAPAVSYLPQPPISNIMQSKRCLNCGTENTPDSLFCRNCGKSFQ
;
A
#
# COMPACT_ATOMS: atom_id res chain seq x y z
N MET A 1 -13.62 18.77 -24.07
CA MET A 1 -12.41 19.23 -23.34
C MET A 1 -12.60 19.28 -21.82
N ASN A 2 -13.78 19.63 -21.30
CA ASN A 2 -14.02 19.76 -19.84
C ASN A 2 -13.97 18.41 -19.07
N ASN A 3 -14.53 17.34 -19.65
CA ASN A 3 -14.64 16.03 -18.97
C ASN A 3 -13.29 15.38 -18.62
N ASN A 4 -12.24 15.65 -19.39
CA ASN A 4 -10.93 15.04 -19.15
C ASN A 4 -10.23 15.68 -17.94
N ILE A 5 -10.28 17.01 -17.83
CA ILE A 5 -9.64 17.76 -16.72
C ILE A 5 -10.31 17.41 -15.39
N GLU A 6 -11.63 17.24 -15.39
CA GLU A 6 -12.40 16.83 -14.22
C GLU A 6 -12.05 15.40 -13.77
N GLY A 7 -11.92 14.47 -14.72
CA GLY A 7 -11.46 13.10 -14.45
C GLY A 7 -10.06 13.04 -13.82
N TYR A 8 -9.11 13.83 -14.32
CA TYR A 8 -7.76 13.92 -13.75
C TYR A 8 -7.79 14.52 -12.33
N ARG A 9 -8.54 15.60 -12.10
CA ARG A 9 -8.68 16.21 -10.75
C ARG A 9 -9.29 15.24 -9.75
N MET A 10 -10.34 14.51 -10.14
CA MET A 10 -10.96 13.48 -9.30
C MET A 10 -10.01 12.33 -8.99
N SER A 11 -9.17 11.90 -9.96
CA SER A 11 -8.18 10.84 -9.74
C SER A 11 -7.11 11.24 -8.72
N LEU A 12 -6.59 12.46 -8.79
CA LEU A 12 -5.58 12.96 -7.85
C LEU A 12 -6.15 13.14 -6.44
N GLU A 13 -7.28 13.83 -6.30
CA GLU A 13 -7.89 14.01 -4.98
C GLU A 13 -8.26 12.65 -4.37
N SER A 14 -8.74 11.77 -5.24
CA SER A 14 -8.80 10.32 -5.10
C SER A 14 -7.60 9.73 -4.36
N GLY A 15 -6.49 9.68 -5.09
CA GLY A 15 -5.24 9.05 -4.63
C GLY A 15 -4.68 9.71 -3.38
N ARG A 16 -4.78 11.03 -3.26
CA ARG A 16 -4.37 11.79 -2.08
C ARG A 16 -5.14 11.34 -0.83
N LYS A 17 -6.47 11.34 -0.87
CA LYS A 17 -7.31 10.99 0.29
C LYS A 17 -7.08 9.53 0.69
N LEU A 18 -7.04 8.62 -0.27
CA LEU A 18 -6.81 7.20 -0.01
C LEU A 18 -5.41 6.93 0.56
N GLY A 19 -4.36 7.56 0.01
CA GLY A 19 -2.98 7.40 0.49
C GLY A 19 -2.78 7.97 1.89
N LEU A 20 -3.43 9.11 2.20
CA LEU A 20 -3.46 9.69 3.54
C LEU A 20 -4.12 8.74 4.54
N ILE A 21 -5.35 8.29 4.26
CA ILE A 21 -6.10 7.39 5.14
C ILE A 21 -5.32 6.10 5.37
N ALA A 22 -4.77 5.51 4.31
CA ALA A 22 -3.96 4.31 4.40
C ALA A 22 -2.75 4.50 5.33
N SER A 23 -1.99 5.59 5.14
CA SER A 23 -0.82 5.89 5.97
C SER A 23 -1.19 6.11 7.43
N LEU A 24 -2.31 6.79 7.70
CA LEU A 24 -2.81 6.98 9.07
C LEU A 24 -3.21 5.66 9.73
N ILE A 25 -3.89 4.77 8.99
CA ILE A 25 -4.21 3.42 9.49
C ILE A 25 -2.92 2.69 9.87
N THR A 26 -1.91 2.70 9.00
CA THR A 26 -0.62 2.05 9.27
C THR A 26 0.13 2.65 10.48
N VAL A 27 -0.03 3.95 10.74
CA VAL A 27 0.57 4.61 11.91
C VAL A 27 -0.15 4.27 13.21
N ILE A 28 -1.49 4.18 13.20
CA ILE A 28 -2.32 3.94 14.40
C ILE A 28 -2.26 2.48 14.85
N LEU A 29 -2.21 1.52 13.91
CA LEU A 29 -2.20 0.09 14.21
C LEU A 29 -1.14 -0.36 15.24
N PRO A 30 0.15 0.01 15.13
CA PRO A 30 1.14 -0.39 16.12
C PRO A 30 0.87 0.22 17.51
N ILE A 31 0.33 1.45 17.59
CA ILE A 31 -0.08 2.05 18.87
C ILE A 31 -1.18 1.20 19.52
N ALA A 32 -2.20 0.83 18.74
CA ALA A 32 -3.27 -0.04 19.20
C ALA A 32 -2.72 -1.41 19.66
N ALA A 33 -1.81 -2.00 18.88
CA ALA A 33 -1.19 -3.28 19.21
C ALA A 33 -0.41 -3.23 20.54
N VAL A 34 0.37 -2.15 20.78
CA VAL A 34 1.07 -1.95 22.06
C VAL A 34 0.08 -1.89 23.23
N ILE A 35 -1.03 -1.16 23.08
CA ILE A 35 -2.08 -1.11 24.10
C ILE A 35 -2.63 -2.51 24.37
N GLY A 36 -2.94 -3.28 23.32
CA GLY A 36 -3.44 -4.65 23.44
C GLY A 36 -2.45 -5.59 24.16
N VAL A 37 -1.16 -5.49 23.84
CA VAL A 37 -0.10 -6.27 24.50
C VAL A 37 0.04 -5.87 25.98
N VAL A 38 0.01 -4.58 26.30
CA VAL A 38 0.04 -4.11 27.69
C VAL A 38 -1.18 -4.63 28.46
N SER A 39 -2.37 -4.59 27.88
CA SER A 39 -3.58 -5.17 28.50
C SER A 39 -3.47 -6.68 28.71
N LEU A 40 -2.85 -7.42 27.76
CA LEU A 40 -2.57 -8.84 27.91
C LEU A 40 -1.63 -9.09 29.10
N ILE A 41 -0.51 -8.37 29.17
CA ILE A 41 0.48 -8.51 30.25
C ILE A 41 -0.17 -8.25 31.61
N ILE A 42 -0.93 -7.16 31.75
CA ILE A 42 -1.66 -6.84 32.99
C ILE A 42 -2.63 -7.97 33.37
N SER A 43 -3.36 -8.51 32.39
CA SER A 43 -4.30 -9.61 32.62
C SER A 43 -3.58 -10.88 33.09
N THR A 44 -2.44 -11.22 32.50
CA THR A 44 -1.65 -12.40 32.92
C THR A 44 -1.10 -12.28 34.34
N ILE A 45 -0.65 -11.09 34.74
CA ILE A 45 -0.17 -10.81 36.10
C ILE A 45 -1.33 -10.96 37.11
N PHE A 46 -2.50 -10.43 36.78
CA PHE A 46 -3.67 -10.52 37.64
C PHE A 46 -4.21 -11.95 37.77
N SER A 47 -4.24 -12.71 36.68
CA SER A 47 -4.59 -14.13 36.69
C SER A 47 -3.63 -14.95 37.55
N ALA A 48 -2.32 -14.69 37.47
CA ALA A 48 -1.33 -15.33 38.32
C ALA A 48 -1.54 -15.00 39.81
N ALA A 49 -1.93 -13.76 40.14
CA ALA A 49 -2.21 -13.34 41.52
C ALA A 49 -3.50 -13.97 42.10
N THR A 50 -4.47 -14.31 41.26
CA THR A 50 -5.78 -14.85 41.68
C THR A 50 -5.90 -16.37 41.58
N GLY A 51 -4.87 -17.06 41.07
CA GLY A 51 -4.89 -18.52 40.88
C GLY A 51 -5.86 -19.00 39.81
N THR A 52 -6.37 -18.09 38.98
CA THR A 52 -7.28 -18.43 37.88
C THR A 52 -6.46 -18.65 36.61
N VAL A 53 -6.51 -19.87 36.05
CA VAL A 53 -5.94 -20.14 34.72
C VAL A 53 -6.99 -19.86 33.65
N PRO A 54 -6.88 -18.78 32.86
CA PRO A 54 -7.84 -18.50 31.81
C PRO A 54 -7.81 -19.62 30.76
N SER A 55 -8.96 -20.22 30.47
CA SER A 55 -9.15 -21.21 29.40
C SER A 55 -8.88 -20.54 28.04
N SER A 56 -7.66 -20.71 27.55
CA SER A 56 -7.15 -20.02 26.36
C SER A 56 -6.53 -21.01 25.39
N PHE A 57 -6.83 -20.84 24.11
CA PHE A 57 -6.12 -21.53 23.03
C PHE A 57 -4.76 -20.85 22.87
N PHE A 58 -3.64 -21.58 22.97
CA PHE A 58 -2.27 -21.04 22.97
C PHE A 58 -1.94 -20.01 24.09
N GLY A 59 -2.71 -19.94 25.18
CA GLY A 59 -2.45 -18.97 26.26
C GLY A 59 -2.94 -17.54 25.99
N LEU A 60 -3.66 -17.30 24.88
CA LEU A 60 -4.25 -16.01 24.53
C LEU A 60 -5.73 -15.96 24.92
N SER A 61 -6.15 -14.89 25.61
CA SER A 61 -7.56 -14.71 25.96
C SER A 61 -8.43 -14.55 24.71
N THR A 62 -9.69 -14.99 24.76
CA THR A 62 -10.66 -14.85 23.65
C THR A 62 -10.77 -13.40 23.18
N GLY A 63 -10.73 -12.44 24.11
CA GLY A 63 -10.71 -11.01 23.81
C GLY A 63 -9.45 -10.57 23.05
N PHE A 64 -8.27 -11.07 23.42
CA PHE A 64 -7.03 -10.73 22.72
C PHE A 64 -6.98 -11.34 21.31
N THR A 65 -7.45 -12.57 21.14
CA THR A 65 -7.57 -13.20 19.81
C THR A 65 -8.51 -12.41 18.91
N ALA A 66 -9.68 -12.00 19.42
CA ALA A 66 -10.61 -11.14 18.67
C ALA A 66 -9.97 -9.79 18.31
N PHE A 67 -9.23 -9.19 19.24
CA PHE A 67 -8.48 -7.95 19.00
C PHE A 67 -7.48 -8.10 17.85
N LEU A 68 -6.68 -9.18 17.84
CA LEU A 68 -5.71 -9.43 16.77
C LEU A 68 -6.38 -9.61 15.39
N ILE A 69 -7.53 -10.28 15.33
CA ILE A 69 -8.29 -10.45 14.08
C ILE A 69 -8.76 -9.10 13.55
N ILE A 70 -9.29 -8.23 14.42
CA ILE A 70 -9.76 -6.88 14.04
C ILE A 70 -8.60 -6.01 13.56
N VAL A 71 -7.50 -5.97 14.31
CA VAL A 71 -6.28 -5.23 13.95
C VAL A 71 -5.73 -5.71 12.61
N GLY A 72 -5.69 -7.04 12.39
CA GLY A 72 -5.28 -7.64 11.12
C GLY A 72 -6.19 -7.22 9.96
N ALA A 73 -7.51 -7.29 10.13
CA ALA A 73 -8.47 -6.90 9.11
C ALA A 73 -8.34 -5.41 8.73
N ILE A 74 -8.19 -4.53 9.72
CA ILE A 74 -7.96 -3.09 9.48
C ILE A 74 -6.63 -2.86 8.74
N GLY A 75 -5.58 -3.62 9.08
CA GLY A 75 -4.30 -3.58 8.38
C GLY A 75 -4.42 -3.93 6.89
N VAL A 76 -5.17 -4.97 6.56
CA VAL A 76 -5.45 -5.35 5.16
C VAL A 76 -6.20 -4.24 4.43
N ILE A 77 -7.23 -3.66 5.05
CA ILE A 77 -7.98 -2.53 4.48
C ILE A 77 -7.05 -1.34 4.22
N GLY A 78 -6.23 -0.96 5.20
CA GLY A 78 -5.24 0.12 5.05
C GLY A 78 -4.29 -0.12 3.88
N PHE A 79 -3.79 -1.34 3.74
CA PHE A 79 -2.91 -1.71 2.63
C PHE A 79 -3.61 -1.67 1.27
N ILE A 80 -4.85 -2.15 1.17
CA ILE A 80 -5.64 -2.07 -0.07
C ILE A 80 -5.85 -0.61 -0.48
N LEU A 81 -6.19 0.26 0.47
CA LEU A 81 -6.34 1.70 0.22
C LEU A 81 -5.03 2.32 -0.27
N PHE A 82 -3.88 1.91 0.29
CA PHE A 82 -2.56 2.32 -0.19
C PHE A 82 -2.32 1.89 -1.63
N MET A 83 -2.60 0.64 -1.99
CA MET A 83 -2.48 0.15 -3.37
C MET A 83 -3.38 0.94 -4.33
N VAL A 84 -4.65 1.17 -3.97
CA VAL A 84 -5.58 1.94 -4.81
C VAL A 84 -5.10 3.39 -4.97
N ALA A 85 -4.54 3.99 -3.91
CA ALA A 85 -3.95 5.31 -3.98
C ALA A 85 -2.80 5.36 -5.00
N MET A 86 -1.86 4.42 -4.90
CA MET A 86 -0.72 4.33 -5.82
C MET A 86 -1.15 4.02 -7.26
N TYR A 87 -2.20 3.23 -7.45
CA TYR A 87 -2.82 2.98 -8.76
C TYR A 87 -3.37 4.27 -9.38
N ARG A 88 -4.22 5.01 -8.65
CA ARG A 88 -4.80 6.27 -9.14
C ARG A 88 -3.73 7.30 -9.46
N LEU A 89 -2.73 7.43 -8.60
CA LEU A 89 -1.60 8.35 -8.82
C LEU A 89 -0.74 7.94 -10.02
N SER A 90 -0.52 6.64 -10.24
CA SER A 90 0.19 6.16 -11.43
C SER A 90 -0.52 6.54 -12.73
N HIS A 91 -1.86 6.51 -12.72
CA HIS A 91 -2.67 6.90 -13.87
C HIS A 91 -2.71 8.41 -14.04
N TYR A 92 -2.83 9.17 -12.94
CA TYR A 92 -2.81 10.62 -12.95
C TYR A 92 -1.49 11.19 -13.49
N TYR A 93 -0.35 10.67 -13.04
CA TYR A 93 0.98 11.10 -13.47
C TYR A 93 1.48 10.41 -14.75
N ASN A 94 0.65 9.55 -15.36
CA ASN A 94 1.00 8.71 -16.51
C ASN A 94 2.36 7.98 -16.35
N GLU A 95 2.60 7.48 -15.13
CA GLU A 95 3.85 6.81 -14.75
C GLU A 95 3.52 5.44 -14.12
N PRO A 96 3.39 4.39 -14.94
CA PRO A 96 2.97 3.07 -14.48
C PRO A 96 3.96 2.42 -13.50
N ARG A 97 5.22 2.89 -13.49
CA ARG A 97 6.25 2.39 -12.56
C ARG A 97 5.90 2.65 -11.10
N ILE A 98 5.12 3.70 -10.81
CA ILE A 98 4.67 4.01 -9.44
C ILE A 98 3.88 2.83 -8.87
N PHE A 99 2.86 2.35 -9.58
CA PHE A 99 2.03 1.25 -9.13
C PHE A 99 2.72 -0.11 -9.30
N LYS A 100 3.41 -0.34 -10.43
CA LYS A 100 4.09 -1.63 -10.70
C LYS A 100 5.13 -1.98 -9.64
N ASN A 101 5.92 -1.00 -9.19
CA ASN A 101 6.90 -1.24 -8.13
C ASN A 101 6.22 -1.63 -6.81
N VAL A 102 5.12 -0.97 -6.43
CA VAL A 102 4.34 -1.33 -5.23
C VAL A 102 3.67 -2.68 -5.38
N LEU A 103 3.19 -3.03 -6.56
CA LEU A 103 2.59 -4.34 -6.84
C LEU A 103 3.62 -5.47 -6.70
N TYR A 104 4.82 -5.29 -7.24
CA TYR A 104 5.90 -6.26 -7.04
C TYR A 104 6.31 -6.35 -5.57
N ALA A 105 6.38 -5.22 -4.87
CA ALA A 105 6.65 -5.19 -3.43
C ALA A 105 5.60 -6.00 -2.66
N PHE A 106 4.31 -5.82 -2.99
CA PHE A 106 3.22 -6.57 -2.39
C PHE A 106 3.32 -8.07 -2.63
N ILE A 107 3.55 -8.51 -3.87
CA ILE A 107 3.70 -9.92 -4.21
C ILE A 107 4.87 -10.54 -3.45
N ILE A 108 6.02 -9.85 -3.42
CA ILE A 108 7.19 -10.29 -2.67
C ILE A 108 6.88 -10.36 -1.17
N SER A 109 6.14 -9.39 -0.63
CA SER A 109 5.78 -9.36 0.79
C SER A 109 4.90 -10.55 1.20
N ILE A 110 4.01 -11.03 0.32
CA ILE A 110 3.21 -12.23 0.57
C ILE A 110 4.11 -13.47 0.56
N ILE A 111 4.95 -13.62 -0.47
CA ILE A 111 5.86 -14.78 -0.59
C ILE A 111 6.82 -14.82 0.59
N SER A 112 7.43 -13.69 0.94
CA SER A 112 8.33 -13.58 2.07
C SER A 112 7.59 -13.80 3.38
N GLY A 113 6.38 -13.26 3.54
CA GLY A 113 5.57 -13.42 4.75
C GLY A 113 5.27 -14.89 5.03
N VAL A 114 4.78 -15.63 4.04
CA VAL A 114 4.52 -17.08 4.17
C VAL A 114 5.81 -17.85 4.48
N THR A 115 6.90 -17.54 3.77
CA THR A 115 8.20 -18.21 3.97
C THR A 115 8.73 -17.97 5.38
N ILE A 116 8.74 -16.72 5.85
CA ILE A 116 9.24 -16.33 7.17
C ILE A 116 8.39 -16.94 8.27
N ILE A 117 7.05 -16.92 8.15
CA ILE A 117 6.15 -17.54 9.14
C ILE A 117 6.46 -19.03 9.30
N ILE A 118 6.65 -19.77 8.20
CA ILE A 118 6.99 -21.20 8.25
C ILE A 118 8.34 -21.42 8.94
N LEU A 119 9.36 -20.62 8.59
CA LEU A 119 10.69 -20.73 9.18
C LEU A 119 10.66 -20.42 10.68
N GLU A 120 10.04 -19.32 11.09
CA GLU A 120 9.91 -18.92 12.49
C GLU A 120 9.13 -19.95 13.30
N PHE A 121 8.02 -20.45 12.76
CA PHE A 121 7.24 -21.51 13.42
C PHE A 121 8.07 -22.78 13.60
N THR A 122 8.86 -23.17 12.59
CA THR A 122 9.72 -24.36 12.67
C THR A 122 10.80 -24.19 13.74
N VAL A 123 11.47 -23.04 13.78
CA VAL A 123 12.49 -22.73 14.80
C VAL A 123 11.86 -22.69 16.19
N PHE A 124 10.71 -22.05 16.34
CA PHE A 124 10.01 -21.95 17.61
C PHE A 124 9.49 -23.30 18.11
N ALA A 125 8.89 -24.11 17.24
CA ALA A 125 8.42 -25.45 17.59
C ALA A 125 9.59 -26.37 17.99
N SER A 126 10.74 -26.25 17.32
CA SER A 126 11.97 -26.99 17.67
C SER A 126 12.56 -26.56 19.01
N PHE A 127 12.47 -25.27 19.35
CA PHE A 127 12.86 -24.78 20.68
C PHE A 127 11.92 -25.31 21.76
N LEU A 128 10.61 -25.27 21.53
CA LEU A 128 9.59 -25.72 22.48
C LEU A 128 9.70 -27.23 22.76
N SER A 129 9.97 -28.05 21.74
CA SER A 129 10.20 -29.49 21.90
C SER A 129 11.49 -29.78 22.68
N GLY A 130 12.53 -28.94 22.53
CA GLY A 130 13.79 -29.06 23.25
C GLY A 130 13.71 -28.78 24.75
N ILE A 131 12.76 -27.94 25.19
CA ILE A 131 12.58 -27.59 26.62
C ILE A 131 11.47 -28.39 27.33
N SER A 132 10.68 -29.18 26.58
CA SER A 132 9.53 -29.94 27.10
C SER A 132 9.82 -31.42 27.36
N GLN A 133 11.07 -31.88 27.16
CA GLN A 133 11.44 -33.26 27.46
C GLN A 133 11.67 -33.48 28.98
N PRO A 134 10.94 -34.42 29.62
CA PRO A 134 11.19 -34.78 31.00
C PRO A 134 12.61 -35.37 31.14
N GLY A 135 13.44 -34.78 32.01
CA GLY A 135 14.78 -35.29 32.32
C GLY A 135 15.93 -34.66 31.54
N THR A 136 15.68 -33.74 30.60
CA THR A 136 16.75 -32.90 30.04
C THR A 136 17.03 -31.74 31.00
N PRO A 137 18.22 -31.62 31.61
CA PRO A 137 18.56 -30.43 32.39
C PRO A 137 18.46 -29.21 31.47
N ALA A 138 17.88 -28.12 31.98
CA ALA A 138 17.83 -26.81 31.32
C ALA A 138 19.25 -26.27 31.17
N THR A 139 19.98 -26.84 30.21
CA THR A 139 21.34 -26.47 29.85
C THR A 139 21.28 -25.34 28.83
N ALA A 140 22.39 -24.61 28.66
CA ALA A 140 22.49 -23.54 27.66
C ALA A 140 22.35 -24.07 26.20
N ALA A 141 22.49 -25.39 25.97
CA ALA A 141 22.53 -26.00 24.65
C ALA A 141 21.28 -25.74 23.76
N PRO A 142 20.04 -25.99 24.20
CA PRO A 142 18.85 -25.66 23.42
C PRO A 142 18.71 -24.16 23.13
N PHE A 143 19.17 -23.29 24.05
CA PHE A 143 19.12 -21.84 23.85
C PHE A 143 20.16 -21.36 22.83
N THR A 144 21.39 -21.89 22.89
CA THR A 144 22.44 -21.58 21.91
C THR A 144 22.03 -22.02 20.50
N GLN A 145 21.44 -23.21 20.36
CA GLN A 145 20.96 -23.71 19.06
C GLN A 145 19.79 -22.88 18.52
N PHE A 146 18.86 -22.48 19.38
CA PHE A 146 17.78 -21.57 19.01
C PHE A 146 18.32 -20.23 18.52
N LEU A 147 19.25 -19.62 19.25
CA LEU A 147 19.84 -18.33 18.89
C LEU A 147 20.55 -18.40 17.52
N LEU A 148 21.37 -19.43 17.29
CA LEU A 148 22.08 -19.60 16.02
C LEU A 148 21.11 -19.78 14.85
N THR A 149 20.08 -20.62 15.01
CA THR A 149 19.09 -20.86 13.95
C THR A 149 18.22 -19.62 13.71
N TYR A 150 17.87 -18.89 14.77
CA TYR A 150 17.12 -17.64 14.67
C TYR A 150 17.92 -16.55 13.94
N LEU A 151 19.23 -16.44 14.16
CA LEU A 151 20.08 -15.50 13.42
C LEU A 151 20.10 -15.80 11.92
N VAL A 152 20.06 -17.07 11.52
CA VAL A 152 19.96 -17.45 10.09
C VAL A 152 18.62 -17.00 9.50
N VAL A 153 17.51 -17.26 10.20
CA VAL A 153 16.17 -16.82 9.75
C VAL A 153 16.11 -15.29 9.67
N LEU A 154 16.65 -14.58 10.66
CA LEU A 154 16.74 -13.14 10.70
C LEU A 154 17.55 -12.58 9.51
N GLY A 155 18.66 -13.23 9.16
CA GLY A 155 19.44 -12.90 7.96
C GLY A 155 18.61 -13.03 6.67
N VAL A 156 17.86 -14.11 6.52
CA VAL A 156 16.95 -14.32 5.37
C VAL A 156 15.85 -13.26 5.32
N SER A 157 15.24 -12.93 6.47
CA SER A 157 14.20 -11.90 6.59
C SER A 157 14.71 -10.52 6.16
N ILE A 158 15.97 -10.18 6.48
CA ILE A 158 16.57 -8.91 6.07
C ILE A 158 16.75 -8.85 4.55
N VAL A 159 17.19 -9.94 3.91
CA VAL A 159 17.35 -9.98 2.45
C VAL A 159 16.01 -9.71 1.75
N PHE A 160 14.94 -10.40 2.15
CA PHE A 160 13.59 -10.12 1.64
C PHE A 160 13.14 -8.69 1.93
N GLY A 161 13.38 -8.22 3.16
CA GLY A 161 13.08 -6.86 3.57
C GLY A 161 13.75 -5.81 2.68
N ILE A 162 15.04 -5.96 2.37
CA ILE A 162 15.79 -5.02 1.52
C ILE A 162 15.20 -4.97 0.11
N VAL A 163 14.90 -6.14 -0.49
CA VAL A 163 14.28 -6.19 -1.82
C VAL A 163 12.94 -5.45 -1.82
N ASN A 164 12.11 -5.70 -0.81
CA ASN A 164 10.82 -5.04 -0.63
C ASN A 164 10.98 -3.52 -0.46
N ALA A 165 11.90 -3.09 0.41
CA ALA A 165 12.21 -1.70 0.68
C ALA A 165 12.69 -0.94 -0.56
N VAL A 166 13.54 -1.57 -1.38
CA VAL A 166 14.02 -0.97 -2.64
C VAL A 166 12.88 -0.71 -3.61
N LEU A 167 11.89 -1.62 -3.69
CA LEU A 167 10.72 -1.43 -4.55
C LEU A 167 9.82 -0.29 -4.06
N TYR A 168 9.55 -0.22 -2.76
CA TYR A 168 8.84 0.93 -2.17
C TYR A 168 9.59 2.25 -2.37
N MET A 169 10.91 2.25 -2.15
CA MET A 169 11.74 3.42 -2.38
C MET A 169 11.66 3.89 -3.84
N ARG A 170 11.74 2.97 -4.81
CA ARG A 170 11.59 3.31 -6.24
C ARG A 170 10.21 3.89 -6.53
N ALA A 171 9.14 3.35 -5.94
CA ALA A 171 7.78 3.86 -6.11
C ALA A 171 7.63 5.28 -5.56
N PHE A 172 8.09 5.52 -4.33
CA PHE A 172 8.00 6.84 -3.70
C PHE A 172 8.92 7.87 -4.35
N ASN A 173 10.13 7.49 -4.77
CA ASN A 173 11.03 8.38 -5.50
C ASN A 173 10.38 8.86 -6.81
N LYS A 174 9.80 7.93 -7.58
CA LYS A 174 9.07 8.28 -8.82
C LYS A 174 7.87 9.16 -8.53
N LEU A 175 7.14 8.91 -7.46
CA LEU A 175 6.03 9.76 -7.06
C LEU A 175 6.50 11.17 -6.67
N GLY A 176 7.61 11.30 -5.94
CA GLY A 176 8.22 12.59 -5.59
C GLY A 176 8.71 13.35 -6.83
N GLU A 177 9.35 12.67 -7.78
CA GLU A 177 9.77 13.24 -9.07
C GLU A 177 8.59 13.80 -9.87
N LYS A 178 7.45 13.08 -9.93
CA LYS A 178 6.28 13.47 -10.73
C LYS A 178 5.37 14.48 -10.03
N SER A 179 5.28 14.41 -8.71
CA SER A 179 4.42 15.31 -7.92
C SER A 179 5.11 16.61 -7.49
N GLY A 180 6.44 16.69 -7.59
CA GLY A 180 7.23 17.80 -7.06
C GLY A 180 7.28 17.85 -5.53
N VAL A 181 6.81 16.81 -4.82
CA VAL A 181 6.85 16.71 -3.36
C VAL A 181 8.05 15.87 -2.95
N ASP A 182 9.17 16.53 -2.61
CA ASP A 182 10.42 15.87 -2.24
C ASP A 182 10.31 14.98 -0.99
N THR A 183 9.31 15.23 -0.12
CA THR A 183 9.04 14.40 1.06
C THR A 183 8.86 12.92 0.71
N PHE A 184 8.33 12.58 -0.47
CA PHE A 184 8.23 11.17 -0.89
C PHE A 184 9.59 10.51 -1.07
N LYS A 185 10.61 11.23 -1.54
CA LYS A 185 11.97 10.68 -1.64
C LYS A 185 12.53 10.36 -0.25
N THR A 186 12.28 11.26 0.71
CA THR A 186 12.64 11.04 2.12
C THR A 186 11.93 9.82 2.71
N VAL A 187 10.65 9.62 2.41
CA VAL A 187 9.89 8.42 2.85
C VAL A 187 10.55 7.14 2.36
N GLY A 188 10.86 7.06 1.06
CA GLY A 188 11.50 5.89 0.47
C GLY A 188 12.87 5.58 1.10
N LEU A 189 13.66 6.62 1.36
CA LEU A 189 14.97 6.49 2.00
C LEU A 189 14.85 6.05 3.47
N LEU A 190 13.97 6.68 4.25
CA LEU A 190 13.72 6.31 5.65
C LEU A 190 13.24 4.87 5.77
N TYR A 191 12.37 4.42 4.85
CA TYR A 191 11.91 3.03 4.82
C TYR A 191 13.08 2.07 4.58
N LEU A 192 13.97 2.36 3.62
CA LEU A 192 15.14 1.53 3.33
C LEU A 192 16.14 1.49 4.50
N ILE A 193 16.48 2.65 5.05
CA ILE A 193 17.37 2.76 6.21
C ILE A 193 16.77 2.04 7.42
N GLY A 194 15.45 2.17 7.62
CA GLY A 194 14.73 1.48 8.67
C GLY A 194 14.83 -0.03 8.55
N VAL A 195 14.62 -0.59 7.35
CA VAL A 195 14.76 -2.03 7.13
C VAL A 195 16.20 -2.52 7.37
N LEU A 196 17.21 -1.73 7.00
CA LEU A 196 18.61 -2.08 7.27
C LEU A 196 18.92 -2.11 8.77
N LEU A 197 18.36 -1.16 9.53
CA LEU A 197 18.57 -1.01 10.98
C LEU A 197 17.65 -1.89 11.83
N THR A 198 16.78 -2.71 11.23
CA THR A 198 15.83 -3.57 11.99
C THR A 198 16.57 -4.57 12.90
N VAL A 199 17.83 -4.90 12.56
CA VAL A 199 18.72 -5.72 13.39
C VAL A 199 18.87 -5.16 14.81
N VAL A 200 18.90 -3.84 14.96
CA VAL A 200 19.16 -3.15 16.23
C VAL A 200 17.85 -2.73 16.92
N LEU A 201 16.70 -3.30 16.52
CA LEU A 201 15.32 -2.94 16.93
C LEU A 201 14.88 -1.52 16.54
N ILE A 202 15.81 -0.56 16.45
CA ILE A 202 15.58 0.84 16.06
C ILE A 202 14.99 0.94 14.65
N GLY A 203 15.31 0.00 13.76
CA GLY A 203 14.80 0.01 12.39
C GLY A 203 13.28 0.00 12.28
N GLY A 204 12.58 -0.71 13.17
CA GLY A 204 11.11 -0.71 13.21
C GLY A 204 10.53 0.68 13.49
N LEU A 205 11.17 1.44 14.38
CA LEU A 205 10.79 2.82 14.69
C LEU A 205 10.99 3.74 13.47
N LEU A 206 12.09 3.57 12.73
CA LEU A 206 12.36 4.35 11.51
C LEU A 206 11.36 4.05 10.39
N VAL A 207 11.00 2.78 10.19
CA VAL A 207 9.94 2.41 9.24
C VAL A 207 8.60 3.03 9.65
N TRP A 208 8.29 3.03 10.95
CA TRP A 208 7.07 3.66 11.46
C TRP A 208 7.06 5.18 11.23
N ILE A 209 8.20 5.86 11.48
CA ILE A 209 8.36 7.29 11.15
C ILE A 209 8.21 7.53 9.64
N ALA A 210 8.71 6.63 8.78
CA ALA A 210 8.54 6.76 7.34
C ALA A 210 7.05 6.80 6.93
N TRP A 211 6.17 6.04 7.60
CA TRP A 211 4.72 6.10 7.36
C TRP A 211 4.08 7.41 7.81
N ILE A 212 4.58 8.04 8.87
CA ILE A 212 4.16 9.39 9.27
C ILE A 212 4.52 10.40 8.18
N PHE A 213 5.75 10.31 7.65
CA PHE A 213 6.19 11.16 6.54
C PHE A 213 5.40 10.87 5.25
N ALA A 214 4.99 9.62 5.02
CA ALA A 214 4.13 9.25 3.90
C ALA A 214 2.78 9.95 3.99
N ALA A 215 2.15 9.96 5.18
CA ALA A 215 0.90 10.68 5.40
C ALA A 215 1.04 12.17 5.10
N ILE A 216 2.12 12.80 5.58
CA ILE A 216 2.42 14.22 5.29
C ILE A 216 2.61 14.41 3.77
N ALA A 217 3.39 13.57 3.11
CA ALA A 217 3.67 13.67 1.68
C ALA A 217 2.39 13.54 0.83
N PHE A 218 1.51 12.58 1.14
CA PHE A 218 0.22 12.46 0.47
C PHE A 218 -0.62 13.72 0.66
N ASN A 219 -0.71 14.27 1.88
CA ASN A 219 -1.45 15.51 2.13
C ASN A 219 -0.93 16.71 1.33
N ARG A 220 0.37 16.74 1.04
CA ARG A 220 1.03 17.81 0.27
C ARG A 220 0.82 17.70 -1.24
N LEU A 221 0.20 16.63 -1.74
CA LEU A 221 -0.12 16.50 -3.16
C LEU A 221 -1.05 17.62 -3.61
N LYS A 222 -0.62 18.35 -4.65
CA LYS A 222 -1.38 19.41 -5.32
C LYS A 222 -1.65 19.03 -6.77
N PRO A 223 -2.77 19.47 -7.36
CA PRO A 223 -2.97 19.40 -8.81
C PRO A 223 -1.77 19.99 -9.52
N THR A 224 -1.04 19.17 -10.28
CA THR A 224 0.12 19.68 -11.02
C THR A 224 -0.40 20.51 -12.18
N THR A 225 -0.03 21.79 -12.23
CA THR A 225 -0.42 22.72 -13.32
C THR A 225 0.30 22.38 -14.63
N ALA A 226 1.37 21.58 -14.58
CA ALA A 226 2.12 21.10 -15.72
C ALA A 226 1.90 19.59 -15.92
N ALA A 227 1.40 19.22 -17.10
CA ALA A 227 1.10 17.87 -17.57
C ALA A 227 -0.23 17.25 -17.09
N ALA A 228 -1.36 17.90 -17.39
CA ALA A 228 -2.31 17.15 -18.21
C ALA A 228 -1.55 16.79 -19.49
N PRO A 229 -1.49 15.52 -19.94
CA PRO A 229 -0.78 15.21 -21.18
C PRO A 229 -1.28 16.16 -22.25
N ALA A 230 -0.40 17.06 -22.70
CA ALA A 230 -0.46 17.53 -24.05
C ALA A 230 -0.39 16.24 -24.84
N VAL A 231 -1.54 15.77 -25.30
CA VAL A 231 -1.57 14.95 -26.50
C VAL A 231 -0.67 15.70 -27.46
N SER A 232 0.49 15.11 -27.75
CA SER A 232 1.26 15.54 -28.90
C SER A 232 0.31 15.30 -30.06
N TYR A 233 -0.42 16.34 -30.43
CA TYR A 233 -0.92 16.44 -31.78
C TYR A 233 0.38 16.34 -32.60
N LEU A 234 0.63 15.17 -33.17
CA LEU A 234 1.32 15.16 -34.44
C LEU A 234 0.58 16.22 -35.27
N PRO A 235 1.29 17.12 -35.97
CA PRO A 235 0.67 17.92 -37.00
C PRO A 235 -0.19 16.99 -37.86
N GLN A 236 -1.49 16.99 -37.61
CA GLN A 236 -2.41 16.26 -38.46
C GLN A 236 -2.20 16.90 -39.83
N PRO A 237 -1.88 16.11 -40.87
CA PRO A 237 -1.91 16.66 -42.22
C PRO A 237 -3.30 17.30 -42.38
N PRO A 238 -3.38 18.49 -43.00
CA PRO A 238 -4.62 19.23 -43.08
C PRO A 238 -5.72 18.30 -43.61
N ILE A 239 -6.65 17.94 -42.72
CA ILE A 239 -7.88 17.30 -43.13
C ILE A 239 -8.58 18.40 -43.91
N SER A 240 -8.50 18.31 -45.23
CA SER A 240 -9.39 19.02 -46.14
C SER A 240 -10.81 18.66 -45.71
N ASN A 241 -11.42 19.57 -44.94
CA ASN A 241 -12.81 19.50 -44.53
C ASN A 241 -13.67 19.60 -45.80
N ILE A 242 -13.91 18.45 -46.40
CA ILE A 242 -15.08 18.21 -47.25
C ILE A 242 -15.98 17.24 -46.48
N MET A 243 -16.27 17.54 -45.20
CA MET A 243 -17.55 17.10 -44.65
C MET A 243 -18.61 17.90 -45.40
N GLN A 244 -19.04 17.37 -46.55
CA GLN A 244 -20.13 17.92 -47.35
C GLN A 244 -21.36 18.02 -46.44
N SER A 245 -21.72 19.25 -46.06
CA SER A 245 -22.99 19.52 -45.38
C SER A 245 -24.12 19.14 -46.35
N LYS A 246 -25.09 18.34 -45.87
CA LYS A 246 -26.25 17.97 -46.69
C LYS A 246 -27.22 19.14 -46.62
N ARG A 247 -27.47 19.80 -47.75
CA ARG A 247 -28.43 20.90 -47.83
C ARG A 247 -29.84 20.34 -48.04
N CYS A 248 -30.80 20.80 -47.24
CA CYS A 248 -32.19 20.38 -47.39
C CYS A 248 -32.83 21.02 -48.63
N LEU A 249 -33.36 20.20 -49.55
CA LEU A 249 -34.05 20.70 -50.76
C LEU A 249 -35.35 21.46 -50.46
N ASN A 250 -35.95 21.24 -49.29
CA ASN A 250 -37.25 21.84 -48.94
C ASN A 250 -37.13 23.23 -48.27
N CYS A 251 -36.06 23.46 -47.50
CA CYS A 251 -35.91 24.69 -46.71
C CYS A 251 -34.52 25.35 -46.82
N GLY A 252 -33.59 24.76 -47.58
CA GLY A 252 -32.26 25.31 -47.81
C GLY A 252 -31.31 25.24 -46.61
N THR A 253 -31.75 24.73 -45.46
CA THR A 253 -30.94 24.63 -44.24
C THR A 253 -29.88 23.54 -44.39
N GLU A 254 -28.65 23.87 -43.98
CA GLU A 254 -27.55 22.93 -43.91
C GLU A 254 -27.70 22.03 -42.69
N ASN A 255 -27.58 20.72 -42.91
CA ASN A 255 -27.63 19.73 -41.85
C ASN A 255 -26.34 18.90 -41.87
N THR A 256 -26.00 18.35 -40.70
CA THR A 256 -24.86 17.44 -40.53
C THR A 256 -25.07 16.19 -41.39
N PRO A 257 -24.02 15.60 -41.98
CA PRO A 257 -24.16 14.45 -42.90
C PRO A 257 -24.87 13.24 -42.27
N ASP A 258 -24.81 13.11 -40.94
CA ASP A 258 -25.46 12.02 -40.19
C ASP A 258 -26.95 12.28 -39.86
N SER A 259 -27.56 13.38 -40.31
CA SER A 259 -28.97 13.68 -40.00
C SER A 259 -29.95 12.88 -40.87
N LEU A 260 -30.81 12.09 -40.24
CA LEU A 260 -31.92 11.38 -40.90
C LEU A 260 -33.08 12.31 -41.30
N PHE A 261 -33.28 13.38 -40.54
CA PHE A 261 -34.34 14.39 -40.72
C PHE A 261 -33.77 15.80 -40.66
N CYS A 262 -34.37 16.73 -41.41
CA CYS A 262 -34.00 18.14 -41.38
C CYS A 262 -34.38 18.80 -40.06
N ARG A 263 -33.43 19.49 -39.42
CA ARG A 263 -33.65 20.15 -38.12
C ARG A 263 -34.66 21.30 -38.16
N ASN A 264 -34.86 21.93 -39.32
CA ASN A 264 -35.71 23.10 -39.46
C ASN A 264 -37.15 22.75 -39.89
N CYS A 265 -37.31 21.79 -40.82
CA CYS A 265 -38.62 21.47 -41.39
C CYS A 265 -39.08 20.02 -41.15
N GLY A 266 -38.29 19.19 -40.46
CA GLY A 266 -38.68 17.82 -40.06
C GLY A 266 -38.74 16.79 -41.19
N LYS A 267 -38.55 17.17 -42.46
CA LYS A 267 -38.55 16.22 -43.59
C LYS A 267 -37.34 15.29 -43.56
N SER A 268 -37.57 14.02 -43.90
CA SER A 268 -36.51 13.02 -44.08
C SER A 268 -35.64 13.34 -45.29
N PHE A 269 -34.40 12.86 -45.23
CA PHE A 269 -33.40 12.98 -46.30
C PHE A 269 -33.31 11.75 -47.21
N GLN A 270 -34.21 10.77 -47.03
CA GLN A 270 -34.47 9.63 -47.92
C GLN A 270 -35.30 10.06 -49.13
#